data_AF-A0A327YJP6-F1
#
_entry.id   AF-A0A327YJP6-F1
#
_cell.length_a   1.000
_cell.length_b   1.000
_cell.length_c   1.000
_cell.angle_alpha   90.00
_cell.angle_beta   90.00
_cell.angle_gamma   90.00
#
_symmetry.space_group_name_H-M   'P 1'
#
loop_
_entity.id
_entity.type
_entity.pdbx_description
1 polymer ?
#
loop_
_entity_poly.entity_id
_entity_poly.type
_entity_poly.pdbx_seq_one_letter_code
_entity_poly.pdbx_strand_id
1 'polypeptide(L)'
;MKKIISLIACFIILTSCSSDSSSEENSLTGSITATIDGQNWRSNIAIAAVQSVNFDEINGSVLQIMGTASNASSLAINIPLQNLSVGTYTYNGFDAEGNLSYNTMDDLYSSDETDGTFTLTISSYNISNGTISGTFSGTLIGFDTATEVSVTNGTFSNITVISQQLYSNGSMSLKLNSGSVFNMDTDNSDGKYLMIQQVSEANKIVVYGYNTNLGADYGIYSIMIPENATVGSHTIDGNNYDAGFNNNSNIDYTTTGGTINITSHSGNTIVGTFNFTATGNSQTMTISQGNFSITYN
;
A
#
# COMPACT_ATOMS: atom_id res chain seq x y z
N MET A 1 -9.70 30.14 9.83
CA MET A 1 -10.35 28.92 10.40
C MET A 1 -9.31 27.84 10.36
N LYS A 2 -8.82 27.41 11.53
CA LYS A 2 -7.90 26.26 11.63
C LYS A 2 -8.70 25.01 11.26
N LYS A 3 -8.40 24.40 10.11
CA LYS A 3 -9.01 23.14 9.72
C LYS A 3 -8.16 22.01 10.30
N ILE A 4 -8.80 21.18 11.10
CA ILE A 4 -8.22 20.01 11.75
C ILE A 4 -7.93 18.98 10.65
N ILE A 5 -6.65 18.81 10.29
CA ILE A 5 -6.18 17.75 9.41
C ILE A 5 -5.98 16.51 10.29
N SER A 6 -7.04 15.71 10.39
CA SER A 6 -6.96 14.41 11.05
C SER A 6 -6.23 13.44 10.12
N LEU A 7 -4.90 13.40 10.26
CA LEU A 7 -4.11 12.27 9.79
C LEU A 7 -4.48 11.09 10.68
N ILE A 8 -5.43 10.27 10.24
CA ILE A 8 -5.72 8.99 10.88
C ILE A 8 -4.50 8.10 10.60
N ALA A 9 -3.52 8.18 11.49
CA ALA A 9 -2.52 7.16 11.69
C ALA A 9 -3.28 5.89 12.11
N CYS A 10 -3.53 5.01 11.15
CA CYS A 10 -4.01 3.68 11.46
C CYS A 10 -2.89 2.97 12.23
N PHE A 11 -2.97 3.03 13.55
CA PHE A 11 -2.07 2.37 14.49
C PHE A 11 -2.11 0.87 14.20
N ILE A 12 -1.13 0.37 13.45
CA ILE A 12 -0.84 -1.06 13.42
C ILE A 12 -0.13 -1.33 14.75
N ILE A 13 -0.93 -1.65 15.78
CA ILE A 13 -0.42 -2.20 17.02
C ILE A 13 0.09 -3.60 16.71
N LEU A 14 1.36 -3.73 16.35
CA LEU A 14 2.05 -5.01 16.39
C LEU A 14 2.25 -5.35 17.86
N THR A 15 1.25 -5.99 18.47
CA THR A 15 1.43 -6.64 19.76
C THR A 15 2.49 -7.71 19.58
N SER A 16 3.65 -7.49 20.19
CA SER A 16 4.68 -8.50 20.43
C SER A 16 4.09 -9.64 21.24
N CYS A 17 3.44 -10.59 20.57
CA CYS A 17 3.17 -11.90 21.12
C CYS A 17 4.52 -12.62 21.24
N SER A 18 5.02 -12.68 22.47
CA SER A 18 6.12 -13.55 22.84
C SER A 18 5.72 -15.00 22.64
N SER A 19 6.71 -15.80 22.24
CA SER A 19 6.81 -17.26 22.19
C SER A 19 6.08 -18.00 21.05
N ASP A 20 6.94 -18.50 20.16
CA ASP A 20 6.95 -19.82 19.53
C ASP A 20 6.72 -19.92 18.01
N SER A 21 7.65 -20.69 17.43
CA SER A 21 7.83 -21.15 16.05
C SER A 21 8.44 -20.15 15.06
N SER A 22 9.72 -20.40 14.78
CA SER A 22 10.51 -19.87 13.68
C SER A 22 9.87 -20.19 12.33
N SER A 23 9.04 -19.27 11.84
CA SER A 23 8.95 -19.04 10.40
C SER A 23 9.99 -17.97 10.06
N GLU A 24 10.66 -18.11 8.92
CA GLU A 24 11.52 -17.05 8.41
C GLU A 24 10.64 -15.84 8.08
N GLU A 25 10.35 -15.01 9.08
CA GLU A 25 9.77 -13.71 8.84
C GLU A 25 10.76 -12.94 8.00
N ASN A 26 10.31 -12.44 6.84
CA ASN A 26 11.01 -11.42 6.08
C ASN A 26 11.25 -10.24 7.01
N SER A 27 12.39 -10.22 7.69
CA SER A 27 12.73 -9.17 8.63
C SER A 27 12.86 -7.88 7.82
N LEU A 28 11.94 -6.94 8.05
CA LEU A 28 12.04 -5.58 7.53
C LEU A 28 13.38 -5.00 8.00
N THR A 29 14.33 -4.92 7.07
CA THR A 29 15.74 -4.63 7.37
C THR A 29 16.06 -3.22 6.91
N GLY A 30 15.61 -2.23 7.67
CA GLY A 30 15.87 -0.83 7.40
C GLY A 30 15.82 0.00 8.68
N SER A 31 16.65 1.04 8.77
CA SER A 31 16.54 2.03 9.84
C SER A 31 16.74 3.44 9.29
N ILE A 32 16.04 4.39 9.90
CA ILE A 32 16.27 5.82 9.72
C ILE A 32 17.08 6.31 10.92
N THR A 33 18.08 7.15 10.68
CA THR A 33 18.81 7.87 11.72
C THR A 33 18.78 9.36 11.44
N ALA A 34 18.75 10.20 12.48
CA ALA A 34 18.89 11.64 12.34
C ALA A 34 19.39 12.27 13.65
N THR A 35 19.70 13.55 13.60
CA THR A 35 19.87 14.40 14.77
C THR A 35 18.71 15.40 14.82
N ILE A 36 17.84 15.30 15.83
CA ILE A 36 16.66 16.14 16.04
C ILE A 36 16.95 17.08 17.22
N ASP A 37 17.03 18.38 16.99
CA ASP A 37 17.44 19.39 17.97
C ASP A 37 18.72 19.03 18.74
N GLY A 38 19.71 18.57 17.99
CA GLY A 38 21.01 18.15 18.54
C GLY A 38 20.99 16.78 19.23
N GLN A 39 19.83 16.12 19.38
CA GLN A 39 19.72 14.79 19.96
C GLN A 39 19.71 13.71 18.89
N ASN A 40 20.45 12.62 19.10
CA ASN A 40 20.44 11.49 18.18
C ASN A 40 19.11 10.76 18.24
N TRP A 41 18.54 10.52 17.07
CA TRP A 41 17.32 9.77 16.87
C TRP A 41 17.59 8.58 15.94
N ARG A 42 16.99 7.43 16.25
CA ARG A 42 17.09 6.22 15.43
C ARG A 42 15.80 5.42 15.52
N SER A 43 15.30 4.99 14.37
CA SER A 43 14.20 4.05 14.32
C SER A 43 14.65 2.62 14.62
N ASN A 44 13.77 1.83 15.22
CA ASN A 44 13.97 0.39 15.38
C ASN A 44 13.73 -0.34 14.05
N ILE A 45 12.72 0.12 13.33
CA ILE A 45 12.29 -0.40 12.03
C ILE A 45 12.02 0.81 11.13
N ALA A 46 12.25 0.65 9.84
CA ALA A 46 11.80 1.60 8.83
C ALA A 46 11.21 0.85 7.64
N ILE A 47 10.15 1.44 7.09
CA ILE A 47 9.33 0.87 6.05
C ILE A 47 9.13 1.94 4.99
N ALA A 48 9.21 1.58 3.71
CA ALA A 48 8.81 2.47 2.62
C ALA A 48 7.60 1.87 1.91
N ALA A 49 6.54 2.63 1.69
CA ALA A 49 5.34 2.17 0.99
C ALA A 49 4.70 3.28 0.17
N VAL A 50 4.13 2.92 -0.98
CA VAL A 50 3.32 3.85 -1.76
C VAL A 50 1.98 4.03 -1.05
N GLN A 51 1.61 5.28 -0.77
CA GLN A 51 0.35 5.62 -0.14
C GLN A 51 -0.39 6.66 -0.96
N SER A 52 -1.71 6.54 -1.00
CA SER A 52 -2.56 7.63 -1.47
C SER A 52 -2.58 8.71 -0.40
N VAL A 53 -2.27 9.93 -0.81
CA VAL A 53 -2.36 11.12 0.03
C VAL A 53 -3.44 12.03 -0.54
N ASN A 54 -4.37 12.42 0.32
CA ASN A 54 -5.36 13.45 0.01
C ASN A 54 -4.91 14.73 0.72
N PHE A 55 -4.21 15.60 -0.01
CA PHE A 55 -3.87 16.94 0.45
C PHE A 55 -4.83 17.93 -0.22
N ASP A 56 -5.99 18.18 0.41
CA ASP A 56 -7.04 19.09 -0.10
C ASP A 56 -7.40 18.85 -1.60
N GLU A 57 -7.02 19.76 -2.51
CA GLU A 57 -7.31 19.66 -3.96
C GLU A 57 -6.35 18.72 -4.72
N ILE A 58 -5.30 18.23 -4.06
CA ILE A 58 -4.31 17.32 -4.62
C ILE A 58 -4.64 15.89 -4.18
N ASN A 59 -5.29 15.15 -5.09
CA ASN A 59 -5.34 13.69 -5.04
C ASN A 59 -4.04 13.17 -5.65
N GLY A 60 -3.21 12.50 -4.85
CA GLY A 60 -1.91 12.00 -5.32
C GLY A 60 -1.49 10.71 -4.64
N SER A 61 -0.43 10.12 -5.16
CA SER A 61 0.29 9.04 -4.48
C SER A 61 1.71 9.49 -4.21
N VAL A 62 2.23 9.15 -3.04
CA VAL A 62 3.60 9.40 -2.63
C VAL A 62 4.24 8.09 -2.19
N LEU A 63 5.55 8.00 -2.32
CA LEU A 63 6.30 7.01 -1.54
C LEU A 63 6.53 7.60 -0.14
N GLN A 64 5.90 6.99 0.87
CA GLN A 64 6.16 7.32 2.26
C GLN A 64 7.24 6.40 2.83
N ILE A 65 8.31 6.97 3.38
CA ILE A 65 9.29 6.26 4.20
C ILE A 65 9.03 6.62 5.66
N MET A 66 8.67 5.65 6.49
CA MET A 66 8.37 5.86 7.91
C MET A 66 9.27 5.02 8.79
N GLY A 67 9.78 5.61 9.86
CA GLY A 67 10.52 4.91 10.91
C GLY A 67 9.98 5.24 12.29
N THR A 68 9.91 4.24 13.17
CA THR A 68 9.44 4.39 14.55
C THR A 68 10.53 4.00 15.53
N ALA A 69 10.79 4.85 16.53
CA ALA A 69 11.76 4.62 17.59
C ALA A 69 11.13 3.90 18.80
N SER A 70 11.95 3.42 19.74
CA SER A 70 11.50 2.69 20.93
C SER A 70 10.67 3.54 21.91
N ASN A 71 10.81 4.86 21.86
CA ASN A 71 10.02 5.81 22.64
C ASN A 71 8.69 6.20 21.96
N ALA A 72 8.28 5.44 20.94
CA ALA A 72 7.10 5.68 20.12
C ALA A 72 7.11 6.97 19.28
N SER A 73 8.20 7.75 19.28
CA SER A 73 8.35 8.84 18.31
C SER A 73 8.59 8.27 16.91
N SER A 74 8.12 8.97 15.89
CA SER A 74 8.22 8.54 14.50
C SER A 74 8.65 9.67 13.58
N LEU A 75 9.29 9.30 12.48
CA LEU A 75 9.68 10.20 11.41
C LEU A 75 9.11 9.65 10.10
N ALA A 76 8.43 10.50 9.33
CA ALA A 76 7.93 10.14 8.02
C ALA A 76 8.46 11.10 6.95
N ILE A 77 8.83 10.54 5.81
CA ILE A 77 9.28 11.25 4.62
C ILE A 77 8.29 10.93 3.51
N ASN A 78 7.60 11.93 2.97
CA ASN A 78 6.73 11.75 1.82
C ASN A 78 7.43 12.27 0.56
N ILE A 79 7.57 11.40 -0.45
CA ILE A 79 8.25 11.68 -1.71
C ILE A 79 7.22 11.59 -2.85
N PRO A 80 7.00 12.66 -3.63
CA PRO A 80 6.21 12.59 -4.85
C PRO A 80 6.75 11.51 -5.79
N LEU A 81 5.87 10.69 -6.36
CA LEU A 81 6.32 9.60 -7.25
C LEU A 81 7.07 10.12 -8.48
N GLN A 82 6.74 11.32 -8.98
CA GLN A 82 7.46 11.98 -10.07
C GLN A 82 8.92 12.35 -9.71
N ASN A 83 9.22 12.47 -8.41
CA ASN A 83 10.55 12.79 -7.89
C ASN A 83 11.30 11.54 -7.41
N LEU A 84 10.80 10.33 -7.72
CA LEU A 84 11.39 9.07 -7.28
C LEU A 84 12.56 8.64 -8.19
N SER A 85 13.61 9.45 -8.23
CA SER A 85 14.85 9.14 -8.94
C SER A 85 16.08 9.60 -8.15
N VAL A 86 17.25 9.02 -8.43
CA VAL A 86 18.51 9.42 -7.77
C VAL A 86 18.76 10.91 -8.04
N GLY A 87 18.93 11.67 -6.97
CA GLY A 87 19.03 13.12 -7.05
C GLY A 87 18.79 13.80 -5.72
N THR A 88 18.91 15.13 -5.72
CA THR A 88 18.64 15.99 -4.56
C THR A 88 17.42 16.86 -4.85
N TYR A 89 16.48 16.87 -3.91
CA TYR A 89 15.21 17.57 -3.96
C TYR A 89 15.08 18.47 -2.75
N THR A 90 14.54 19.68 -2.95
CA THR A 90 14.28 20.63 -1.88
C THR A 90 12.82 21.06 -1.94
N TYR A 91 12.16 20.98 -0.80
CA TYR A 91 10.76 21.31 -0.57
C TYR A 91 10.73 22.39 0.51
N ASN A 92 10.03 23.50 0.26
CA ASN A 92 10.02 24.63 1.17
C ASN A 92 8.60 25.15 1.35
N GLY A 93 8.24 25.38 2.62
CA GLY A 93 7.00 26.03 3.00
C GLY A 93 5.75 25.18 2.82
N PHE A 94 4.63 25.88 2.95
CA PHE A 94 3.28 25.34 2.89
C PHE A 94 2.90 24.83 1.50
N ASP A 95 2.21 23.69 1.45
CA ASP A 95 1.78 22.97 0.24
C ASP A 95 2.93 22.41 -0.61
N ALA A 96 4.04 22.04 0.02
CA ALA A 96 5.15 21.44 -0.71
C ALA A 96 4.82 19.99 -1.09
N GLU A 97 5.07 19.60 -2.35
CA GLU A 97 4.69 18.27 -2.86
C GLU A 97 5.30 17.10 -2.05
N GLY A 98 6.49 17.32 -1.47
CA GLY A 98 7.15 16.39 -0.56
C GLY A 98 7.37 17.03 0.80
N ASN A 99 7.29 16.23 1.87
CA ASN A 99 7.47 16.73 3.22
C ASN A 99 8.20 15.74 4.13
N LEU A 100 8.71 16.28 5.22
CA LEU A 100 9.28 15.58 6.35
C LEU A 100 8.41 15.88 7.57
N SER A 101 8.04 14.86 8.34
CA SER A 101 7.34 15.04 9.60
C SER A 101 8.00 14.26 10.72
N TYR A 102 7.85 14.80 11.92
CA TYR A 102 8.30 14.20 13.17
C TYR A 102 7.16 14.24 14.17
N ASN A 103 6.81 13.08 14.72
CA ASN A 103 5.73 12.95 15.69
C ASN A 103 6.28 12.38 17.01
N THR A 104 5.87 13.00 18.10
CA THR A 104 6.04 12.48 19.47
C THR A 104 4.66 12.17 20.05
N MET A 105 4.61 11.65 21.28
CA MET A 105 3.31 11.43 21.93
C MET A 105 2.50 12.72 22.14
N ASP A 106 3.20 13.85 22.29
CA ASP A 106 2.60 15.12 22.71
C ASP A 106 2.54 16.14 21.57
N ASP A 107 3.43 16.04 20.58
CA ASP A 107 3.60 17.05 19.55
C ASP A 107 3.70 16.45 18.15
N LEU A 108 3.28 17.23 17.16
CA LEU A 108 3.46 16.96 15.75
C LEU A 108 4.20 18.13 15.10
N TYR A 109 5.23 17.81 14.31
CA TYR A 109 6.04 18.76 13.57
C TYR A 109 6.07 18.39 12.09
N SER A 110 6.03 19.39 11.20
CA SER A 110 6.08 19.18 9.74
C SER A 110 6.91 20.26 9.04
N SER A 111 7.58 19.89 7.95
CA SER A 111 8.23 20.82 7.04
C SER A 111 7.25 21.50 6.08
N ASP A 112 6.00 21.02 6.04
CA ASP A 112 4.91 21.53 5.20
C ASP A 112 4.17 22.72 5.84
N GLU A 113 4.73 23.26 6.91
CA GLU A 113 4.25 24.48 7.55
C GLU A 113 4.99 25.70 6.98
N THR A 114 4.44 26.89 7.21
CA THR A 114 5.14 28.14 6.86
C THR A 114 6.50 28.18 7.52
N ASP A 115 7.56 28.53 6.78
CA ASP A 115 8.97 28.52 7.18
C ASP A 115 9.60 27.13 7.39
N GLY A 116 8.84 26.05 7.18
CA GLY A 116 9.36 24.69 7.11
C GLY A 116 10.26 24.47 5.89
N THR A 117 11.29 23.65 6.05
CA THR A 117 12.20 23.27 4.95
C THR A 117 12.50 21.78 4.98
N PHE A 118 12.69 21.19 3.82
CA PHE A 118 13.06 19.78 3.69
C PHE A 118 13.95 19.59 2.47
N THR A 119 15.15 19.05 2.69
CA THR A 119 16.07 18.60 1.65
C THR A 119 16.23 17.10 1.73
N LEU A 120 16.04 16.43 0.60
CA LEU A 120 16.16 14.99 0.42
C LEU A 120 17.23 14.71 -0.63
N THR A 121 18.11 13.75 -0.39
CA THR A 121 18.95 13.18 -1.44
C THR A 121 18.69 11.68 -1.52
N ILE A 122 18.18 11.22 -2.65
CA ILE A 122 18.07 9.79 -2.97
C ILE A 122 19.40 9.37 -3.58
N SER A 123 20.19 8.56 -2.87
CA SER A 123 21.50 8.09 -3.31
C SER A 123 21.43 6.80 -4.11
N SER A 124 20.41 5.99 -3.85
CA SER A 124 20.12 4.76 -4.60
C SER A 124 18.63 4.50 -4.58
N TYR A 125 18.08 4.17 -5.75
CA TYR A 125 16.75 3.58 -5.88
C TYR A 125 16.87 2.39 -6.83
N ASN A 126 16.84 1.19 -6.26
CA ASN A 126 16.98 -0.06 -7.00
C ASN A 126 15.62 -0.71 -7.14
N ILE A 127 15.02 -0.55 -8.32
CA ILE A 127 13.70 -1.08 -8.65
C ILE A 127 13.71 -2.61 -8.66
N SER A 128 14.77 -3.26 -9.15
CA SER A 128 14.83 -4.73 -9.24
C SER A 128 14.90 -5.40 -7.87
N ASN A 129 15.51 -4.73 -6.90
CA ASN A 129 15.65 -5.23 -5.54
C ASN A 129 14.62 -4.60 -4.58
N GLY A 130 13.77 -3.69 -5.07
CA GLY A 130 12.80 -2.96 -4.25
C GLY A 130 13.42 -2.21 -3.08
N THR A 131 14.60 -1.58 -3.23
CA THR A 131 15.26 -0.85 -2.12
C THR A 131 15.55 0.60 -2.43
N ILE A 132 15.51 1.45 -1.41
CA ILE A 132 15.83 2.88 -1.47
C ILE A 132 16.79 3.30 -0.34
N SER A 133 17.73 4.19 -0.67
CA SER A 133 18.72 4.75 0.24
C SER A 133 18.93 6.23 -0.02
N GLY A 134 19.29 6.99 1.01
CA GLY A 134 19.47 8.42 0.89
C GLY A 134 19.77 9.15 2.20
N THR A 135 19.81 10.47 2.10
CA THR A 135 19.99 11.39 3.22
C THR A 135 18.91 12.46 3.23
N PHE A 136 18.69 13.08 4.39
CA PHE A 136 17.75 14.18 4.52
C PHE A 136 18.14 15.16 5.63
N SER A 137 17.60 16.36 5.54
CA SER A 137 17.68 17.40 6.57
C SER A 137 16.54 18.39 6.38
N GLY A 138 16.19 19.14 7.42
CA GLY A 138 15.14 20.14 7.32
C GLY A 138 14.86 20.87 8.62
N THR A 139 13.93 21.80 8.52
CA THR A 139 13.33 22.54 9.63
C THR A 139 11.85 22.19 9.67
N LEU A 140 11.38 21.70 10.82
CA LEU A 140 9.99 21.33 11.05
C LEU A 140 9.34 22.34 11.99
N ILE A 141 8.08 22.69 11.74
CA ILE A 141 7.31 23.61 12.57
C ILE A 141 6.18 22.85 13.25
N GLY A 142 5.96 23.13 14.53
CA GLY A 142 4.91 22.53 15.35
C GLY A 142 3.52 23.07 14.99
N PHE A 143 2.56 22.18 14.79
CA PHE A 143 1.18 22.53 14.37
C PHE A 143 0.45 23.43 15.39
N ASP A 144 0.65 23.17 16.68
CA ASP A 144 -0.11 23.85 17.74
C ASP A 144 0.62 25.06 18.33
N THR A 145 1.95 25.04 18.35
CA THR A 145 2.79 25.96 19.12
C THR A 145 3.74 26.81 18.28
N ALA A 146 3.78 26.62 16.95
CA ALA A 146 4.71 27.30 16.03
C ALA A 146 6.19 27.21 16.48
N THR A 147 6.54 26.16 17.23
CA THR A 147 7.91 25.87 17.65
C THR A 147 8.69 25.25 16.49
N GLU A 148 9.98 25.58 16.41
CA GLU A 148 10.88 25.06 15.39
C GLU A 148 11.68 23.87 15.92
N VAL A 149 11.79 22.83 15.09
CA VAL A 149 12.63 21.65 15.33
C VAL A 149 13.57 21.46 14.15
N SER A 150 14.86 21.40 14.43
CA SER A 150 15.92 21.16 13.45
C SER A 150 16.19 19.67 13.26
N VAL A 151 16.21 19.22 12.00
CA VAL A 151 16.57 17.84 11.63
C VAL A 151 17.82 17.87 10.76
N THR A 152 18.89 17.26 11.27
CA THR A 152 20.19 17.22 10.59
C THR A 152 20.74 15.81 10.53
N ASN A 153 21.73 15.57 9.66
CA ASN A 153 22.40 14.27 9.50
C ASN A 153 21.44 13.09 9.31
N GLY A 154 20.29 13.33 8.67
CA GLY A 154 19.29 12.32 8.38
C GLY A 154 19.82 11.32 7.36
N THR A 155 19.70 10.02 7.63
CA THR A 155 20.02 8.95 6.68
C THR A 155 18.98 7.84 6.74
N PHE A 156 18.73 7.22 5.59
CA PHE A 156 18.01 5.96 5.46
C PHE A 156 18.78 5.07 4.49
N SER A 157 18.92 3.79 4.81
CA SER A 157 19.76 2.88 4.03
C SER A 157 19.07 1.55 3.83
N ASN A 158 19.02 1.12 2.57
CA ASN A 158 18.47 -0.15 2.11
C ASN A 158 17.05 -0.38 2.63
N ILE A 159 16.24 0.67 2.67
CA ILE A 159 14.84 0.54 3.08
C ILE A 159 14.13 -0.24 1.98
N THR A 160 13.57 -1.38 2.33
CA THR A 160 12.69 -2.13 1.44
C THR A 160 11.44 -1.30 1.15
N VAL A 161 11.21 -1.06 -0.13
CA VAL A 161 10.02 -0.41 -0.66
C VAL A 161 8.96 -1.48 -0.84
N ILE A 162 8.08 -1.57 0.15
CA ILE A 162 6.85 -2.33 0.09
C ILE A 162 5.90 -1.58 -0.83
N SER A 163 6.05 -1.82 -2.13
CA SER A 163 5.08 -1.39 -3.10
C SER A 163 3.86 -2.32 -2.95
N GLN A 164 2.80 -1.84 -2.31
CA GLN A 164 1.47 -2.24 -2.75
C GLN A 164 1.21 -1.42 -4.01
N GLN A 165 1.86 -1.80 -5.12
CA GLN A 165 1.60 -1.14 -6.40
C GLN A 165 0.18 -1.52 -6.78
N LEU A 166 -0.75 -0.62 -6.47
CA LEU A 166 -2.13 -0.67 -6.94
C LEU A 166 -2.14 -0.01 -8.32
N TYR A 167 -2.09 -0.80 -9.37
CA TYR A 167 -2.27 -0.34 -10.74
C TYR A 167 -3.45 -1.06 -11.37
N SER A 168 -3.92 -0.52 -12.49
CA SER A 168 -4.99 -1.13 -13.26
C SER A 168 -4.46 -1.43 -14.65
N ASN A 169 -4.36 -2.72 -14.99
CA ASN A 169 -3.94 -3.16 -16.32
C ASN A 169 -4.56 -4.51 -16.66
N GLY A 170 -5.57 -4.50 -17.52
CA GLY A 170 -6.25 -5.71 -17.96
C GLY A 170 -7.77 -5.61 -17.89
N SER A 171 -8.40 -6.75 -17.65
CA SER A 171 -9.85 -6.86 -17.44
C SER A 171 -10.17 -8.07 -16.56
N MET A 172 -11.28 -7.98 -15.84
CA MET A 172 -11.94 -9.08 -15.14
C MET A 172 -13.42 -9.09 -15.51
N SER A 173 -14.01 -10.26 -15.69
CA SER A 173 -15.47 -10.40 -15.86
C SER A 173 -15.97 -11.53 -14.99
N LEU A 174 -17.16 -11.42 -14.41
CA LEU A 174 -17.75 -12.51 -13.63
C LEU A 174 -19.27 -12.38 -13.55
N LYS A 175 -19.91 -13.43 -13.05
CA LYS A 175 -21.32 -13.49 -12.71
C LYS A 175 -21.49 -13.83 -11.23
N LEU A 176 -22.21 -12.97 -10.51
CA LEU A 176 -22.62 -13.21 -9.12
C LEU A 176 -23.98 -13.95 -9.09
N ASN A 177 -24.03 -15.08 -8.40
CA ASN A 177 -25.21 -15.93 -8.25
C ASN A 177 -25.88 -16.22 -9.61
N SER A 178 -27.19 -15.97 -9.71
CA SER A 178 -27.98 -16.12 -10.93
C SER A 178 -27.99 -14.86 -11.81
N GLY A 179 -27.23 -13.82 -11.46
CA GLY A 179 -27.18 -12.52 -12.13
C GLY A 179 -26.61 -12.54 -13.56
N SER A 180 -26.36 -11.36 -14.12
CA SER A 180 -25.71 -11.23 -15.44
C SER A 180 -24.20 -11.22 -15.29
N VAL A 181 -23.48 -11.56 -16.36
CA VAL A 181 -22.03 -11.30 -16.41
C VAL A 181 -21.82 -9.79 -16.52
N PHE A 182 -20.89 -9.26 -15.74
CA PHE A 182 -20.42 -7.89 -15.86
C PHE A 182 -18.89 -7.87 -15.99
N ASN A 183 -18.37 -6.81 -16.61
CA ASN A 183 -16.95 -6.58 -16.84
C ASN A 183 -16.46 -5.47 -15.92
N MET A 184 -15.21 -5.58 -15.51
CA MET A 184 -14.43 -4.62 -14.74
C MET A 184 -13.13 -4.42 -15.50
N ASP A 185 -12.80 -3.20 -15.85
CA ASP A 185 -11.60 -2.86 -16.62
C ASP A 185 -10.82 -1.74 -15.94
N THR A 186 -9.98 -1.03 -16.68
CA THR A 186 -9.13 0.02 -16.12
C THR A 186 -9.84 1.38 -16.00
N ASP A 187 -11.04 1.52 -16.57
CA ASP A 187 -11.87 2.71 -16.49
C ASP A 187 -12.88 2.59 -15.33
N ASN A 188 -13.10 3.69 -14.61
CA ASN A 188 -14.08 3.78 -13.52
C ASN A 188 -15.30 4.64 -13.90
N SER A 189 -15.44 5.03 -15.18
CA SER A 189 -16.55 5.88 -15.63
C SER A 189 -17.94 5.26 -15.40
N ASP A 190 -18.04 3.93 -15.34
CA ASP A 190 -19.28 3.19 -15.11
C ASP A 190 -19.36 2.53 -13.72
N GLY A 191 -18.42 2.84 -12.82
CA GLY A 191 -18.34 2.24 -11.48
C GLY A 191 -17.89 0.78 -11.44
N LYS A 192 -17.31 0.25 -12.53
CA LYS A 192 -16.78 -1.12 -12.60
C LYS A 192 -15.32 -1.14 -13.03
N TYR A 193 -14.42 -1.20 -12.07
CA TYR A 193 -12.98 -1.11 -12.34
C TYR A 193 -12.19 -2.20 -11.63
N LEU A 194 -10.99 -2.47 -12.10
CA LEU A 194 -10.06 -3.41 -11.49
C LEU A 194 -8.87 -2.69 -10.86
N MET A 195 -8.29 -3.31 -9.83
CA MET A 195 -7.00 -2.95 -9.27
C MET A 195 -6.18 -4.23 -9.09
N ILE A 196 -4.90 -4.18 -9.41
CA ILE A 196 -3.95 -5.25 -9.21
C ILE A 196 -2.99 -4.77 -8.15
N GLN A 197 -2.78 -5.61 -7.14
CA GLN A 197 -1.76 -5.46 -6.12
C GLN A 197 -0.70 -6.53 -6.33
N GLN A 198 0.55 -6.12 -6.44
CA GLN A 198 1.68 -7.05 -6.48
C GLN A 198 2.46 -6.98 -5.17
N VAL A 199 2.82 -8.14 -4.62
CA VAL A 199 3.59 -8.30 -3.39
C VAL A 199 4.74 -9.26 -3.68
N SER A 200 5.80 -8.74 -4.30
CA SER A 200 6.90 -9.56 -4.84
C SER A 200 7.66 -10.33 -3.77
N GLU A 201 7.81 -9.78 -2.57
CA GLU A 201 8.40 -10.47 -1.41
C GLU A 201 7.63 -11.72 -1.01
N ALA A 202 6.32 -11.73 -1.27
CA ALA A 202 5.43 -12.85 -1.00
C ALA A 202 5.15 -13.70 -2.24
N ASN A 203 5.72 -13.36 -3.41
CA ASN A 203 5.44 -13.99 -4.70
C ASN A 203 3.92 -14.04 -4.98
N LYS A 204 3.22 -12.92 -4.75
CA LYS A 204 1.75 -12.84 -4.83
C LYS A 204 1.28 -11.67 -5.70
N ILE A 205 0.26 -11.94 -6.49
CA ILE A 205 -0.53 -10.95 -7.22
C ILE A 205 -1.96 -11.09 -6.73
N VAL A 206 -2.58 -9.99 -6.32
CA VAL A 206 -4.00 -9.94 -5.97
C VAL A 206 -4.70 -9.07 -6.99
N VAL A 207 -5.75 -9.59 -7.60
CA VAL A 207 -6.61 -8.83 -8.52
C VAL A 207 -7.91 -8.55 -7.81
N TYR A 208 -8.21 -7.28 -7.62
CA TYR A 208 -9.48 -6.77 -7.13
C TYR A 208 -10.33 -6.30 -8.30
N GLY A 209 -11.56 -6.78 -8.38
CA GLY A 209 -12.61 -6.22 -9.21
C GLY A 209 -13.62 -5.50 -8.32
N TYR A 210 -13.90 -4.24 -8.63
CA TYR A 210 -14.87 -3.41 -7.94
C TYR A 210 -16.11 -3.24 -8.81
N ASN A 211 -17.29 -3.43 -8.23
CA ASN A 211 -18.55 -2.96 -8.79
C ASN A 211 -19.25 -2.08 -7.76
N THR A 212 -19.17 -0.76 -7.95
CA THR A 212 -19.70 0.23 -7.01
C THR A 212 -21.13 0.65 -7.33
N ASN A 213 -21.72 0.12 -8.40
CA ASN A 213 -23.11 0.38 -8.72
C ASN A 213 -24.01 -0.28 -7.68
N LEU A 214 -24.80 0.52 -6.97
CA LEU A 214 -25.72 0.03 -5.95
C LEU A 214 -26.79 -0.86 -6.62
N GLY A 215 -26.68 -2.17 -6.39
CA GLY A 215 -27.52 -3.18 -7.02
C GLY A 215 -27.16 -4.59 -6.55
N ALA A 216 -27.72 -5.60 -7.23
CA ALA A 216 -27.51 -7.01 -6.86
C ALA A 216 -26.05 -7.47 -7.01
N ASP A 217 -25.28 -6.80 -7.87
CA ASP A 217 -23.89 -7.13 -8.18
C ASP A 217 -22.87 -6.22 -7.45
N TYR A 218 -23.33 -5.36 -6.53
CA TYR A 218 -22.45 -4.51 -5.73
C TYR A 218 -21.46 -5.36 -4.93
N GLY A 219 -20.17 -5.05 -5.02
CA GLY A 219 -19.17 -5.71 -4.20
C GLY A 219 -17.74 -5.53 -4.70
N ILE A 220 -16.84 -6.08 -3.90
CA ILE A 220 -15.43 -6.24 -4.19
C ILE A 220 -15.19 -7.74 -4.35
N TYR A 221 -14.62 -8.11 -5.48
CA TYR A 221 -14.28 -9.48 -5.84
C TYR A 221 -12.77 -9.57 -5.90
N SER A 222 -12.17 -10.58 -5.30
CA SER A 222 -10.72 -10.74 -5.38
C SER A 222 -10.31 -12.15 -5.77
N ILE A 223 -9.20 -12.25 -6.48
CA ILE A 223 -8.42 -13.47 -6.66
C ILE A 223 -6.97 -13.20 -6.31
N MET A 224 -6.31 -14.15 -5.67
CA MET A 224 -4.88 -14.15 -5.40
C MET A 224 -4.23 -15.28 -6.20
N ILE A 225 -3.16 -14.96 -6.89
CA ILE A 225 -2.38 -15.90 -7.70
C ILE A 225 -0.88 -15.68 -7.43
N PRO A 226 -0.05 -16.73 -7.46
CA PRO A 226 1.39 -16.56 -7.33
C PRO A 226 2.01 -15.82 -8.53
N GLU A 227 3.04 -15.01 -8.33
CA GLU A 227 3.78 -14.36 -9.44
C GLU A 227 4.43 -15.38 -10.38
N ASN A 228 4.67 -16.60 -9.92
CA ASN A 228 5.21 -17.70 -10.71
C ASN A 228 4.15 -18.77 -11.05
N ALA A 229 2.86 -18.39 -11.08
CA ALA A 229 1.77 -19.32 -11.37
C ALA A 229 2.00 -20.11 -12.67
N THR A 230 1.71 -21.41 -12.65
CA THR A 230 1.85 -22.26 -13.83
C THR A 230 0.52 -22.42 -14.55
N VAL A 231 0.56 -22.67 -15.87
CA VAL A 231 -0.65 -22.99 -16.65
C VAL A 231 -1.28 -24.26 -16.11
N GLY A 232 -2.59 -24.23 -15.87
CA GLY A 232 -3.35 -25.34 -15.29
C GLY A 232 -4.45 -24.89 -14.33
N SER A 233 -5.20 -25.88 -13.83
CA SER A 233 -6.26 -25.66 -12.85
C SER A 233 -5.72 -25.80 -11.43
N HIS A 234 -5.95 -24.78 -10.61
CA HIS A 234 -5.50 -24.70 -9.23
C HIS A 234 -6.70 -24.54 -8.29
N THR A 235 -6.71 -25.30 -7.21
CA THR A 235 -7.75 -25.20 -6.18
C THR A 235 -7.50 -23.96 -5.33
N ILE A 236 -8.57 -23.25 -4.98
CA ILE A 236 -8.49 -22.18 -3.98
C ILE A 236 -8.26 -22.81 -2.60
N ASP A 237 -7.10 -22.53 -2.01
CA ASP A 237 -6.58 -23.15 -0.79
C ASP A 237 -6.33 -22.16 0.36
N GLY A 238 -6.47 -20.85 0.10
CA GLY A 238 -6.25 -19.78 1.09
C GLY A 238 -4.78 -19.43 1.31
N ASN A 239 -3.85 -20.07 0.59
CA ASN A 239 -2.41 -19.84 0.73
C ASN A 239 -1.81 -19.22 -0.54
N ASN A 240 -1.78 -20.01 -1.61
CA ASN A 240 -1.16 -19.65 -2.88
C ASN A 240 -2.21 -19.16 -3.89
N TYR A 241 -3.34 -19.87 -3.92
CA TYR A 241 -4.50 -19.49 -4.71
C TYR A 241 -5.62 -19.18 -3.74
N ASP A 242 -6.09 -17.94 -3.77
CA ASP A 242 -7.16 -17.50 -2.89
C ASP A 242 -8.20 -16.70 -3.66
N ALA A 243 -9.38 -16.56 -3.09
CA ALA A 243 -10.41 -15.69 -3.61
C ALA A 243 -11.22 -15.07 -2.48
N GLY A 244 -11.78 -13.90 -2.72
CA GLY A 244 -12.58 -13.18 -1.75
C GLY A 244 -13.79 -12.51 -2.38
N PHE A 245 -14.81 -12.32 -1.54
CA PHE A 245 -15.97 -11.52 -1.87
C PHE A 245 -16.34 -10.67 -0.66
N ASN A 246 -16.54 -9.38 -0.87
CA ASN A 246 -17.07 -8.48 0.13
C ASN A 246 -18.14 -7.59 -0.51
N ASN A 247 -19.17 -7.23 0.23
CA ASN A 247 -20.18 -6.29 -0.20
C ASN A 247 -20.50 -5.33 0.96
N ASN A 248 -21.46 -4.42 0.77
CA ASN A 248 -21.85 -3.45 1.79
C ASN A 248 -22.75 -4.04 2.88
N SER A 249 -22.95 -5.35 2.89
CA SER A 249 -23.58 -6.00 4.04
C SER A 249 -22.53 -6.13 5.13
N ASN A 250 -22.91 -5.95 6.40
CA ASN A 250 -22.03 -6.23 7.55
C ASN A 250 -21.86 -7.75 7.73
N ILE A 251 -21.58 -8.48 6.64
CA ILE A 251 -21.40 -9.92 6.59
C ILE A 251 -19.99 -10.18 6.11
N ASP A 252 -19.20 -10.82 6.96
CA ASP A 252 -17.91 -11.37 6.58
C ASP A 252 -18.15 -12.68 5.81
N TYR A 253 -17.84 -12.69 4.51
CA TYR A 253 -17.90 -13.88 3.71
C TYR A 253 -16.55 -14.60 3.73
N THR A 254 -16.58 -15.90 3.99
CA THR A 254 -15.42 -16.78 3.90
C THR A 254 -15.55 -17.68 2.67
N THR A 255 -14.51 -17.72 1.84
CA THR A 255 -14.46 -18.63 0.70
C THR A 255 -14.43 -20.08 1.15
N THR A 256 -15.35 -20.89 0.62
CA THR A 256 -15.51 -22.30 1.00
C THR A 256 -14.94 -23.27 -0.02
N GLY A 257 -14.62 -22.78 -1.22
CA GLY A 257 -13.98 -23.56 -2.27
C GLY A 257 -14.12 -22.92 -3.63
N GLY A 258 -13.37 -23.45 -4.61
CA GLY A 258 -13.36 -22.94 -5.97
C GLY A 258 -12.09 -23.30 -6.70
N THR A 259 -11.94 -22.78 -7.91
CA THR A 259 -10.77 -22.99 -8.76
C THR A 259 -10.37 -21.71 -9.47
N ILE A 260 -9.07 -21.52 -9.62
CA ILE A 260 -8.45 -20.56 -10.54
C ILE A 260 -7.70 -21.38 -11.59
N ASN A 261 -8.05 -21.20 -12.86
CA ASN A 261 -7.41 -21.91 -13.97
C ASN A 261 -6.62 -20.92 -14.81
N ILE A 262 -5.30 -21.04 -14.80
CA ILE A 262 -4.39 -20.23 -15.59
C ILE A 262 -4.32 -20.82 -16.99
N THR A 263 -4.78 -20.08 -18.00
CA THR A 263 -4.77 -20.51 -19.40
C THR A 263 -3.52 -20.07 -20.14
N SER A 264 -2.91 -18.95 -19.72
CA SER A 264 -1.64 -18.46 -20.24
C SER A 264 -0.90 -17.65 -19.18
N HIS A 265 0.43 -17.79 -19.17
CA HIS A 265 1.33 -16.95 -18.41
C HIS A 265 2.60 -16.69 -19.23
N SER A 266 2.79 -15.45 -19.67
CA SER A 266 3.94 -15.06 -20.50
C SER A 266 4.46 -13.69 -20.09
N GLY A 267 5.72 -13.65 -19.64
CA GLY A 267 6.25 -12.45 -18.98
C GLY A 267 5.37 -12.08 -17.80
N ASN A 268 4.95 -10.82 -17.73
CA ASN A 268 4.08 -10.36 -16.66
C ASN A 268 2.58 -10.44 -17.02
N THR A 269 2.20 -11.13 -18.10
CA THR A 269 0.79 -11.25 -18.50
C THR A 269 0.23 -12.60 -18.06
N ILE A 270 -0.83 -12.58 -17.25
CA ILE A 270 -1.57 -13.77 -16.81
C ILE A 270 -3.00 -13.71 -17.32
N VAL A 271 -3.44 -14.79 -17.96
CA VAL A 271 -4.81 -14.98 -18.45
C VAL A 271 -5.38 -16.23 -17.82
N GLY A 272 -6.64 -16.19 -17.40
CA GLY A 272 -7.28 -17.33 -16.80
C GLY A 272 -8.77 -17.17 -16.55
N THR A 273 -9.32 -18.19 -15.90
CA THR A 273 -10.72 -18.25 -15.48
C THR A 273 -10.80 -18.57 -14.00
N PHE A 274 -11.88 -18.21 -13.34
CA PHE A 274 -12.10 -18.56 -11.94
C PHE A 274 -13.58 -18.79 -11.63
N ASN A 275 -13.82 -19.55 -10.56
CA ASN A 275 -15.13 -19.73 -9.94
C ASN A 275 -14.92 -20.08 -8.48
N PHE A 276 -15.78 -19.60 -7.60
CA PHE A 276 -15.72 -19.94 -6.18
C PHE A 276 -17.06 -19.71 -5.50
N THR A 277 -17.19 -20.30 -4.32
CA THR A 277 -18.30 -20.06 -3.41
C THR A 277 -17.79 -19.43 -2.12
N ALA A 278 -18.54 -18.48 -1.58
CA ALA A 278 -18.25 -17.87 -0.29
C ALA A 278 -19.51 -17.86 0.58
N THR A 279 -19.35 -18.06 1.88
CA THR A 279 -20.47 -18.14 2.84
C THR A 279 -20.29 -17.18 4.00
N GLY A 280 -21.38 -16.54 4.42
CA GLY A 280 -21.42 -15.63 5.56
C GLY A 280 -22.85 -15.45 6.07
N ASN A 281 -23.07 -15.48 7.39
CA ASN A 281 -24.40 -15.40 8.03
C ASN A 281 -25.48 -16.29 7.36
N SER A 282 -25.14 -17.57 7.11
CA SER A 282 -25.99 -18.55 6.42
C SER A 282 -26.36 -18.23 4.97
N GLN A 283 -25.80 -17.16 4.39
CA GLN A 283 -25.91 -16.88 2.96
C GLN A 283 -24.77 -17.56 2.21
N THR A 284 -25.05 -17.98 0.98
CA THR A 284 -24.05 -18.51 0.04
C THR A 284 -24.03 -17.64 -1.19
N MET A 285 -22.85 -17.14 -1.53
CA MET A 285 -22.56 -16.39 -2.74
C MET A 285 -21.79 -17.30 -3.68
N THR A 286 -22.23 -17.38 -4.93
CA THR A 286 -21.57 -18.15 -5.99
C THR A 286 -21.02 -17.19 -7.03
N ILE A 287 -19.71 -17.18 -7.21
CA ILE A 287 -19.03 -16.44 -8.26
C ILE A 287 -18.72 -17.43 -9.38
N SER A 288 -19.26 -17.17 -10.56
CA SER A 288 -19.15 -18.07 -11.72
C SER A 288 -18.79 -17.30 -12.98
N GLN A 289 -18.39 -18.02 -14.03
CA GLN A 289 -17.98 -17.43 -15.31
C GLN A 289 -16.91 -16.34 -15.15
N GLY A 290 -16.05 -16.49 -14.14
CA GLY A 290 -14.94 -15.59 -13.90
C GLY A 290 -13.91 -15.73 -15.02
N ASN A 291 -13.56 -14.63 -15.66
CA ASN A 291 -12.44 -14.52 -16.59
C ASN A 291 -11.56 -13.36 -16.15
N PHE A 292 -10.26 -13.46 -16.35
CA PHE A 292 -9.33 -12.36 -16.16
C PHE A 292 -8.21 -12.41 -17.18
N SER A 293 -7.71 -11.23 -17.53
CA SER A 293 -6.52 -11.04 -18.34
C SER A 293 -5.83 -9.81 -17.78
N ILE A 294 -4.71 -10.00 -17.09
CA ILE A 294 -4.00 -8.92 -16.40
C ILE A 294 -2.56 -8.85 -16.87
N THR A 295 -1.95 -7.68 -16.74
CA THR A 295 -0.48 -7.54 -16.84
C THR A 295 0.03 -6.88 -15.56
N TYR A 296 0.96 -7.55 -14.88
CA TYR A 296 1.60 -7.08 -13.65
C TYR A 296 2.98 -6.45 -13.92
N ASN A 297 3.64 -5.90 -12.90
CA ASN A 297 4.91 -5.17 -13.06
C ASN A 297 6.16 -6.01 -12.75
#